data_AF-A0A9P9Z0G2-F1
#
_entry.id   AF-A0A9P9Z0G2-F1
#
_cell.length_a   1.000
_cell.length_b   1.000
_cell.length_c   1.000
_cell.angle_alpha   90.00
_cell.angle_beta   90.00
_cell.angle_gamma   90.00
#
_symmetry.space_group_name_H-M   'P 1'
#
loop_
_entity.id
_entity.type
_entity.pdbx_description
1 polymer ?
#
loop_
_entity_poly.entity_id
_entity_poly.type
_entity_poly.pdbx_seq_one_letter_code
_entity_poly.pdbx_strand_id
1 'polypeptide(L)'
;MSGRLNQQHAAYAQRMEQENNRVQATQAVNRYYSHWGKVTSRFENWTNKEYYEKADQQLQSRRDHQEKQVALAERQARLRQLLAAESEAYDGEMERRRRPREPGGGDLQMLGRVNQSLKEQEQLRRKLEMEAKLYGRWRHGVDDEKLLYQSKSDNEVLAKLNWLDRQIESQQQREQQQALAAERQLQLQQEISRTEQAQKERQQIREQQLRELRALQESHMAELRLRQQEADKLKEEEQHFQLFLAELDKERELLEESSALVLKPVDSGHAFNLKKIKVFIRQRSEASRKQISLCVNMLQRMAKYVVKTEELQALLEKYRSQLEHEELACAQIETMYESEAKYNLQRCEENWREQHLQRYGELSKLIDQERDCLGGLLKENVSQQQALVELRSQHLTGIEQANKQLEQLSQEQAEVAEVAVPSASNLREVESEASLSGASAPVEDLPPKVSDSFSNLNLDVWQDLPPARGEVDLQRVDKSRSLNVVTSQTAAPPKFARKRVAWT
;
A
#
# COMPACT_ATOMS: atom_id res chain seq x y z
N MET A 1 -20.65 -56.15 57.76
CA MET A 1 -21.38 -55.01 57.14
C MET A 1 -20.49 -54.08 56.29
N SER A 2 -19.23 -53.82 56.67
CA SER A 2 -18.34 -52.88 55.94
C SER A 2 -17.97 -53.28 54.50
N GLY A 3 -17.74 -54.58 54.21
CA GLY A 3 -17.34 -55.02 52.85
C GLY A 3 -18.40 -54.81 51.76
N ARG A 4 -19.69 -54.88 52.10
CA ARG A 4 -20.80 -54.66 51.15
C ARG A 4 -20.95 -53.19 50.76
N LEU A 5 -20.66 -52.28 51.70
CA LEU A 5 -20.65 -50.84 51.45
C LEU A 5 -19.49 -50.47 50.51
N ASN A 6 -18.29 -50.99 50.76
CA ASN A 6 -17.14 -50.75 49.89
C ASN A 6 -17.36 -51.27 48.45
N GLN A 7 -18.01 -52.42 48.29
CA GLN A 7 -18.41 -52.94 46.97
C GLN A 7 -19.42 -52.03 46.26
N GLN A 8 -20.38 -51.45 46.99
CA GLN A 8 -21.34 -50.50 46.42
C GLN A 8 -20.66 -49.19 46.01
N HIS A 9 -19.71 -48.68 46.81
CA HIS A 9 -18.94 -47.48 46.48
C HIS A 9 -18.04 -47.72 45.26
N ALA A 10 -17.39 -48.88 45.15
CA ALA A 10 -16.57 -49.24 43.99
C ALA A 10 -17.42 -49.39 42.71
N ALA A 11 -18.60 -50.02 42.80
CA ALA A 11 -19.52 -50.12 41.66
C ALA A 11 -20.06 -48.76 41.22
N TYR A 12 -20.33 -47.85 42.16
CA TYR A 12 -20.72 -46.47 41.85
C TYR A 12 -19.58 -45.70 41.16
N ALA A 13 -18.35 -45.81 41.66
CA ALA A 13 -17.17 -45.19 41.05
C ALA A 13 -16.96 -45.69 39.61
N GLN A 14 -17.09 -47.00 39.37
CA GLN A 14 -17.00 -47.57 38.01
C GLN A 14 -18.09 -47.06 37.06
N ARG A 15 -19.32 -46.87 37.55
CA ARG A 15 -20.39 -46.27 36.75
C ARG A 15 -20.10 -44.81 36.41
N MET A 16 -19.65 -44.03 37.38
CA MET A 16 -19.24 -42.63 37.16
C MET A 16 -18.07 -42.52 36.18
N GLU A 17 -17.10 -43.43 36.24
CA GLU A 17 -15.97 -43.49 35.32
C GLU A 17 -16.42 -43.84 33.89
N GLN A 18 -17.34 -44.81 33.74
CA GLN A 18 -17.92 -45.16 32.43
C GLN A 18 -18.72 -44.01 31.83
N GLU A 19 -19.51 -43.29 32.65
CA GLU A 19 -20.25 -42.11 32.21
C GLU A 19 -19.30 -40.97 31.80
N ASN A 20 -18.25 -40.71 32.58
CA ASN A 20 -17.25 -39.71 32.25
C ASN A 20 -16.53 -40.05 30.93
N ASN A 21 -16.15 -41.31 30.72
CA ASN A 21 -15.53 -41.77 29.48
C ASN A 21 -16.47 -41.60 28.27
N ARG A 22 -17.76 -41.87 28.44
CA ARG A 22 -18.76 -41.64 27.40
C ARG A 22 -18.91 -40.16 27.06
N VAL A 23 -18.96 -39.30 28.09
CA VAL A 23 -19.02 -37.84 27.91
C VAL A 23 -17.77 -37.33 27.19
N GLN A 24 -16.58 -37.77 27.60
CA GLN A 24 -15.32 -37.39 26.94
C GLN A 24 -15.28 -37.83 25.48
N ALA A 25 -15.73 -39.05 25.16
CA ALA A 25 -15.82 -39.52 23.78
C ALA A 25 -16.76 -38.65 22.94
N THR A 26 -17.95 -38.33 23.45
CA THR A 26 -18.89 -37.44 22.74
C THR A 26 -18.36 -36.01 22.58
N GLN A 27 -17.65 -35.49 23.58
CA GLN A 27 -17.00 -34.17 23.49
C GLN A 27 -15.87 -34.17 22.44
N ALA A 28 -15.09 -35.24 22.35
CA ALA A 28 -14.04 -35.37 21.34
C ALA A 28 -14.61 -35.39 19.92
N VAL A 29 -15.69 -36.14 19.70
CA VAL A 29 -16.42 -36.16 18.42
C VAL A 29 -17.01 -34.78 18.08
N ASN A 30 -17.63 -34.11 19.04
CA ASN A 30 -18.15 -32.75 18.84
C ASN A 30 -17.05 -31.74 18.53
N ARG A 31 -15.88 -31.84 19.19
CA ARG A 31 -14.71 -31.01 18.88
C ARG A 31 -14.20 -31.25 17.46
N TYR A 32 -14.17 -32.51 17.01
CA TYR A 32 -13.79 -32.87 15.65
C TYR A 32 -14.73 -32.20 14.62
N TYR A 33 -16.04 -32.40 14.74
CA TYR A 33 -16.99 -31.81 13.78
C TYR A 33 -17.06 -30.29 13.85
N SER A 34 -16.93 -29.69 15.04
CA SER A 34 -16.87 -28.23 15.18
C SER A 34 -15.61 -27.64 14.54
N HIS A 35 -14.46 -28.30 14.71
CA HIS A 35 -13.21 -27.89 14.07
C HIS A 35 -13.33 -27.96 12.55
N TRP A 36 -13.80 -29.09 12.02
CA TRP A 36 -13.97 -29.26 10.58
C TRP A 36 -15.03 -28.32 9.99
N GLY A 37 -16.15 -28.08 10.68
CA GLY A 37 -17.15 -27.09 10.26
C GLY A 37 -16.60 -25.67 10.15
N LYS A 38 -15.71 -25.26 11.08
CA LYS A 38 -15.02 -23.96 11.01
C LYS A 38 -14.01 -23.91 9.85
N VAL A 39 -13.31 -25.02 9.60
CA VAL A 39 -12.35 -25.12 8.49
C VAL A 39 -13.09 -25.06 7.16
N THR A 40 -14.18 -25.82 6.97
CA THR A 40 -14.95 -25.87 5.72
C THR A 40 -15.69 -24.56 5.43
N SER A 41 -16.22 -23.87 6.45
CA SER A 41 -16.88 -22.57 6.27
C SER A 41 -15.96 -21.50 5.64
N ARG A 42 -14.65 -21.56 5.88
CA ARG A 42 -13.69 -20.67 5.21
C ARG A 42 -13.61 -20.94 3.71
N PHE A 43 -13.84 -22.19 3.30
CA PHE A 43 -13.83 -22.56 1.88
C PHE A 43 -15.14 -22.21 1.17
N GLU A 44 -16.27 -22.17 1.88
CA GLU A 44 -17.55 -21.71 1.33
C GLU A 44 -17.47 -20.24 0.85
N ASN A 45 -16.72 -19.38 1.55
CA ASN A 45 -16.68 -17.94 1.23
C ASN A 45 -16.10 -17.59 -0.15
N TRP A 46 -15.19 -18.40 -0.71
CA TRP A 46 -14.58 -18.15 -2.03
C TRP A 46 -15.03 -19.15 -3.11
N THR A 47 -15.67 -20.24 -2.72
CA THR A 47 -16.34 -21.17 -3.64
C THR A 47 -17.81 -20.82 -3.89
N ASN A 48 -18.36 -19.87 -3.13
CA ASN A 48 -19.71 -19.34 -3.33
C ASN A 48 -19.78 -18.46 -4.59
N LYS A 49 -20.78 -18.71 -5.43
CA LYS A 49 -21.08 -17.95 -6.65
C LYS A 49 -21.20 -16.44 -6.39
N GLU A 50 -21.75 -16.07 -5.24
CA GLU A 50 -21.94 -14.66 -4.84
C GLU A 50 -20.62 -13.90 -4.66
N TYR A 51 -19.52 -14.58 -4.33
CA TYR A 51 -18.20 -13.96 -4.22
C TYR A 51 -17.71 -13.48 -5.58
N TYR A 52 -17.83 -14.34 -6.61
CA TYR A 52 -17.45 -14.00 -7.98
C TYR A 52 -18.36 -12.91 -8.55
N GLU A 53 -19.67 -12.95 -8.29
CA GLU A 53 -20.60 -11.90 -8.70
C GLU A 53 -20.24 -10.54 -8.07
N LYS A 54 -19.84 -10.51 -6.79
CA LYS A 54 -19.36 -9.28 -6.13
C LYS A 54 -18.02 -8.80 -6.69
N ALA A 55 -17.09 -9.72 -6.97
CA ALA A 55 -15.80 -9.39 -7.56
C ALA A 55 -15.97 -8.79 -8.97
N ASP A 56 -16.87 -9.34 -9.78
CA ASP A 56 -17.18 -8.83 -11.12
C ASP A 56 -17.83 -7.43 -11.06
N GLN A 57 -18.76 -7.19 -10.13
CA GLN A 57 -19.35 -5.86 -9.92
C GLN A 57 -18.31 -4.82 -9.48
N GLN A 58 -17.35 -5.20 -8.63
CA GLN A 58 -16.23 -4.32 -8.26
C GLN A 58 -15.32 -4.03 -9.44
N LEU A 59 -15.11 -5.00 -10.33
CA LEU A 59 -14.29 -4.82 -11.53
C LEU A 59 -14.99 -3.89 -12.53
N GLN A 60 -16.30 -4.05 -12.72
CA GLN A 60 -17.12 -3.18 -13.56
C GLN A 60 -17.17 -1.74 -13.04
N SER A 61 -17.45 -1.53 -11.75
CA SER A 61 -17.45 -0.19 -11.16
C SER A 61 -16.10 0.52 -11.28
N ARG A 62 -14.98 -0.21 -11.17
CA ARG A 62 -13.64 0.36 -11.42
C ARG A 62 -13.44 0.78 -12.86
N ARG A 63 -13.88 -0.02 -13.84
CA ARG A 63 -13.83 0.33 -15.27
C ARG A 63 -14.67 1.58 -15.55
N ASP A 64 -15.91 1.62 -15.07
CA ASP A 64 -16.80 2.77 -15.25
C ASP A 64 -16.22 4.04 -14.62
N HIS A 65 -15.54 3.91 -13.47
CA HIS A 65 -14.89 5.05 -12.82
C HIS A 65 -13.69 5.56 -13.64
N GLN A 66 -12.87 4.65 -14.19
CA GLN A 66 -11.76 5.00 -15.06
C GLN A 66 -12.25 5.68 -16.34
N GLU A 67 -13.30 5.17 -16.98
CA GLU A 67 -13.89 5.78 -18.18
C GLU A 67 -14.42 7.19 -17.88
N LYS A 68 -15.09 7.39 -16.73
CA LYS A 68 -15.52 8.72 -16.29
C LYS A 68 -14.36 9.68 -16.06
N GLN A 69 -13.25 9.21 -15.47
CA GLN A 69 -12.06 10.05 -15.27
C GLN A 69 -11.41 10.44 -16.61
N VAL A 70 -11.31 9.50 -17.56
CA VAL A 70 -10.80 9.79 -18.91
C VAL A 70 -11.69 10.83 -19.61
N ALA A 71 -13.01 10.66 -19.58
CA ALA A 71 -13.95 11.62 -20.17
C ALA A 71 -13.85 13.01 -19.52
N LEU A 72 -13.65 13.08 -18.18
CA LEU A 72 -13.42 14.34 -17.49
C LEU A 72 -12.09 14.98 -17.88
N ALA A 73 -11.02 14.20 -18.00
CA ALA A 73 -9.71 14.69 -18.43
C ALA A 73 -9.75 15.24 -19.86
N GLU A 74 -10.43 14.54 -20.78
CA GLU A 74 -10.67 15.01 -22.14
C GLU A 74 -11.45 16.33 -22.15
N ARG A 75 -12.52 16.42 -21.34
CA ARG A 75 -13.31 17.65 -21.22
C ARG A 75 -12.46 18.80 -20.67
N GLN A 76 -11.66 18.56 -19.63
CA GLN A 76 -10.75 19.58 -19.08
C GLN A 76 -9.71 20.01 -20.11
N ALA A 77 -9.15 19.08 -20.90
CA ALA A 77 -8.23 19.41 -21.97
C ALA A 77 -8.87 20.30 -23.05
N ARG A 78 -10.10 19.99 -23.48
CA ARG A 78 -10.86 20.84 -24.41
C ARG A 78 -11.13 22.23 -23.82
N LEU A 79 -11.48 22.32 -22.54
CA LEU A 79 -11.68 23.61 -21.86
C LEU A 79 -10.38 24.42 -21.78
N ARG A 80 -9.24 23.78 -21.50
CA ARG A 80 -7.93 24.46 -21.53
C ARG A 80 -7.59 24.99 -22.92
N GLN A 81 -7.89 24.22 -23.97
CA GLN A 81 -7.70 24.67 -25.36
C GLN A 81 -8.58 25.88 -25.72
N LEU A 82 -9.86 25.86 -25.31
CA LEU A 82 -10.76 27.00 -25.52
C LEU A 82 -10.28 28.25 -24.77
N LEU A 83 -9.85 28.09 -23.52
CA LEU A 83 -9.33 29.19 -22.72
C LEU A 83 -8.03 29.76 -23.30
N ALA A 84 -7.14 28.91 -23.80
CA ALA A 84 -5.94 29.35 -24.51
C ALA A 84 -6.28 30.16 -25.76
N ALA A 85 -7.22 29.66 -26.59
CA ALA A 85 -7.67 30.38 -27.78
C ALA A 85 -8.33 31.74 -27.46
N GLU A 86 -9.12 31.81 -26.37
CA GLU A 86 -9.70 33.07 -25.90
C GLU A 86 -8.62 34.05 -25.40
N SER A 87 -7.60 33.55 -24.68
CA SER A 87 -6.49 34.39 -24.22
C SER A 87 -5.67 34.95 -25.38
N GLU A 88 -5.34 34.13 -26.39
CA GLU A 88 -4.64 34.57 -27.59
C GLU A 88 -5.45 35.59 -28.39
N ALA A 89 -6.77 35.39 -28.50
CA ALA A 89 -7.66 36.35 -29.15
C ALA A 89 -7.71 37.69 -28.40
N TYR A 90 -7.81 37.65 -27.07
CA TYR A 90 -7.79 38.84 -26.22
C TYR A 90 -6.46 39.60 -26.31
N ASP A 91 -5.34 38.90 -26.28
CA ASP A 91 -4.02 39.50 -26.44
C ASP A 91 -3.88 40.17 -27.82
N GLY A 92 -4.36 39.51 -28.88
CA GLY A 92 -4.40 40.09 -30.22
C GLY A 92 -5.28 41.36 -30.31
N GLU A 93 -6.39 41.42 -29.57
CA GLU A 93 -7.21 42.64 -29.47
C GLU A 93 -6.48 43.77 -28.71
N MET A 94 -5.79 43.41 -27.62
CA MET A 94 -5.01 44.36 -26.82
C MET A 94 -3.81 44.91 -27.59
N GLU A 95 -3.13 44.08 -28.39
CA GLU A 95 -2.06 44.52 -29.28
C GLU A 95 -2.58 45.48 -30.36
N ARG A 96 -3.75 45.21 -30.94
CA ARG A 96 -4.40 46.15 -31.88
C ARG A 96 -4.76 47.48 -31.23
N ARG A 97 -5.19 47.46 -29.96
CA ARG A 97 -5.45 48.70 -29.18
C ARG A 97 -4.17 49.44 -28.79
N ARG A 98 -3.06 48.73 -28.59
CA ARG A 98 -1.75 49.28 -28.24
C ARG A 98 -0.97 49.82 -29.44
N ARG A 99 -1.37 49.49 -30.67
CA ARG A 99 -0.79 50.14 -31.86
C ARG A 99 -1.02 51.65 -31.77
N PRO A 100 0.04 52.47 -31.84
CA PRO A 100 -0.11 53.91 -31.97
C PRO A 100 -0.99 54.20 -33.19
N ARG A 101 -2.07 54.97 -33.00
CA ARG A 101 -2.80 55.54 -34.12
C ARG A 101 -1.77 56.32 -34.94
N GLU A 102 -1.51 55.90 -36.18
CA GLU A 102 -0.71 56.72 -37.08
C GLU A 102 -1.32 58.13 -37.08
N PRO A 103 -0.52 59.20 -36.92
CA PRO A 103 -1.03 60.54 -37.09
C PRO A 103 -1.40 60.68 -38.56
N GLY A 104 -2.67 60.49 -38.87
CA GLY A 104 -3.23 60.89 -40.15
C GLY A 104 -2.92 62.37 -40.33
N GLY A 105 -2.05 62.68 -41.29
CA GLY A 105 -1.64 64.03 -41.63
C GLY A 105 -2.86 64.90 -41.86
N GLY A 106 -3.11 65.81 -40.92
CA GLY A 106 -4.17 66.82 -40.96
C GLY A 106 -3.56 68.21 -41.00
N ASP A 107 -3.48 68.75 -42.20
CA ASP A 107 -3.22 70.12 -42.64
C ASP A 107 -2.79 71.19 -41.63
N LEU A 108 -1.61 71.77 -41.89
CA LEU A 108 -1.15 73.06 -41.36
C LEU A 108 -2.17 74.21 -41.50
N GLN A 109 -3.16 74.09 -42.41
CA GLN A 109 -4.27 75.05 -42.52
C GLN A 109 -5.25 75.01 -41.34
N MET A 110 -5.49 73.84 -40.72
CA MET A 110 -6.38 73.73 -39.56
C MET A 110 -5.79 74.40 -38.32
N LEU A 111 -4.48 74.26 -38.11
CA LEU A 111 -3.75 74.99 -37.07
C LEU A 111 -3.73 76.52 -37.32
N GLY A 112 -3.65 76.96 -38.57
CA GLY A 112 -3.77 78.38 -38.93
C GLY A 112 -5.13 78.99 -38.58
N ARG A 113 -6.23 78.25 -38.84
CA ARG A 113 -7.59 78.69 -38.48
C ARG A 113 -7.82 78.73 -36.97
N VAL A 114 -7.31 77.74 -36.24
CA VAL A 114 -7.38 77.73 -34.77
C VAL A 114 -6.63 78.91 -34.17
N ASN A 115 -5.45 79.25 -34.69
CA ASN A 115 -4.65 80.37 -34.18
C ASN A 115 -5.29 81.74 -34.47
N GLN A 116 -5.97 81.91 -35.61
CA GLN A 116 -6.78 83.10 -35.89
C GLN A 116 -7.99 83.20 -34.95
N SER A 117 -8.70 82.09 -34.73
CA SER A 117 -9.83 82.06 -33.78
C SER A 117 -9.42 82.36 -32.34
N LEU A 118 -8.21 81.96 -31.94
CA LEU A 118 -7.65 82.20 -30.61
C LEU A 118 -7.32 83.69 -30.41
N LYS A 119 -6.76 84.35 -31.44
CA LYS A 119 -6.50 85.80 -31.42
C LYS A 119 -7.80 86.61 -31.35
N GLU A 120 -8.84 86.18 -32.06
CA GLU A 120 -10.17 86.81 -32.00
C GLU A 120 -10.81 86.61 -30.62
N GLN A 121 -10.70 85.43 -30.02
CA GLN A 121 -11.15 85.17 -28.65
C GLN A 121 -10.37 85.99 -27.61
N GLU A 122 -9.06 86.16 -27.77
CA GLU A 122 -8.27 87.02 -26.88
C GLU A 122 -8.66 88.50 -26.99
N GLN A 123 -8.97 88.99 -28.19
CA GLN A 123 -9.48 90.36 -28.36
C GLN A 123 -10.88 90.53 -27.78
N LEU A 124 -11.75 89.53 -27.91
CA LEU A 124 -13.08 89.53 -27.30
C LEU A 124 -12.98 89.49 -25.77
N ARG A 125 -12.05 88.68 -25.24
CA ARG A 125 -11.77 88.59 -23.80
C ARG A 125 -11.27 89.92 -23.26
N ARG A 126 -10.37 90.61 -23.97
CA ARG A 126 -9.91 91.96 -23.58
C ARG A 126 -11.04 92.99 -23.60
N LYS A 127 -11.97 92.93 -24.57
CA LYS A 127 -13.16 93.80 -24.60
C LYS A 127 -14.08 93.53 -23.40
N LEU A 128 -14.40 92.26 -23.14
CA LEU A 128 -15.21 91.86 -21.98
C LEU A 128 -14.54 92.21 -20.65
N GLU A 129 -13.21 92.14 -20.57
CA GLU A 129 -12.46 92.49 -19.36
C GLU A 129 -12.44 94.02 -19.13
N MET A 130 -12.38 94.82 -20.20
CA MET A 130 -12.51 96.27 -20.12
C MET A 130 -13.95 96.70 -19.77
N GLU A 131 -14.96 96.02 -20.31
CA GLU A 131 -16.36 96.17 -19.92
C GLU A 131 -16.55 95.77 -18.44
N ALA A 132 -15.98 94.66 -17.98
CA ALA A 132 -16.04 94.24 -16.58
C ALA A 132 -15.31 95.23 -15.64
N LYS A 133 -14.20 95.84 -16.07
CA LYS A 133 -13.52 96.90 -15.33
C LYS A 133 -14.34 98.21 -15.30
N LEU A 134 -15.10 98.51 -16.36
CA LEU A 134 -16.06 99.62 -16.39
C LEU A 134 -17.28 99.33 -15.49
N TYR A 135 -17.85 98.13 -15.53
CA TYR A 135 -18.91 97.69 -14.62
C TYR A 135 -18.42 97.61 -13.16
N GLY A 136 -17.17 97.23 -12.94
CA GLY A 136 -16.51 97.26 -11.63
C GLY A 136 -16.40 98.69 -11.10
N ARG A 137 -15.84 99.63 -11.89
CA ARG A 137 -15.77 101.05 -11.50
C ARG A 137 -17.15 101.71 -11.36
N TRP A 138 -18.14 101.31 -12.15
CA TRP A 138 -19.52 101.81 -12.05
C TRP A 138 -20.22 101.26 -10.79
N ARG A 139 -20.04 99.98 -10.45
CA ARG A 139 -20.60 99.38 -9.23
C ARG A 139 -19.91 99.82 -7.94
N HIS A 140 -18.65 100.25 -7.99
CA HIS A 140 -17.89 100.70 -6.81
C HIS A 140 -18.07 102.20 -6.50
N GLY A 141 -18.91 102.93 -7.25
CA GLY A 141 -19.13 104.37 -7.11
C GLY A 141 -20.32 104.79 -6.24
N VAL A 142 -21.00 103.86 -5.56
CA VAL A 142 -22.12 104.18 -4.66
C VAL A 142 -21.92 103.43 -3.35
N ASP A 143 -21.74 104.17 -2.26
CA ASP A 143 -21.39 103.71 -0.91
C ASP A 143 -22.47 102.87 -0.18
N ASP A 144 -23.45 102.31 -0.90
CA ASP A 144 -24.59 101.60 -0.28
C ASP A 144 -24.35 100.09 -0.04
N GLU A 145 -23.31 99.47 -0.62
CA GLU A 145 -23.08 98.03 -0.44
C GLU A 145 -22.26 97.64 0.80
N LYS A 146 -21.56 98.59 1.44
CA LYS A 146 -20.85 98.32 2.70
C LYS A 146 -21.80 97.98 3.85
N LEU A 147 -23.07 98.41 3.78
CA LEU A 147 -24.07 98.14 4.81
C LEU A 147 -24.84 96.83 4.59
N LEU A 148 -24.93 96.35 3.34
CA LEU A 148 -25.67 95.14 2.98
C LEU A 148 -24.86 93.84 3.13
N TYR A 149 -23.52 93.91 3.10
CA TYR A 149 -22.67 92.74 3.21
C TYR A 149 -22.12 92.44 4.63
N GLN A 150 -22.24 93.36 5.60
CA GLN A 150 -21.45 93.26 6.84
C GLN A 150 -22.16 92.79 8.13
N SER A 151 -23.45 92.45 8.15
CA SER A 151 -24.09 92.16 9.46
C SER A 151 -24.86 90.86 9.63
N LYS A 152 -25.20 90.11 8.56
CA LYS A 152 -25.88 88.80 8.71
C LYS A 152 -25.47 87.71 7.69
N SER A 153 -24.85 88.07 6.56
CA SER A 153 -24.41 87.07 5.57
C SER A 153 -23.11 86.39 5.97
N ASP A 154 -22.09 87.13 6.43
CA ASP A 154 -20.75 86.55 6.58
C ASP A 154 -20.67 85.56 7.74
N ASN A 155 -21.27 85.84 8.90
CA ASN A 155 -21.29 84.88 10.01
C ASN A 155 -22.17 83.65 9.72
N GLU A 156 -23.31 83.79 9.02
CA GLU A 156 -24.13 82.64 8.63
C GLU A 156 -23.49 81.82 7.51
N VAL A 157 -22.86 82.47 6.54
CA VAL A 157 -22.15 81.83 5.43
C VAL A 157 -20.89 81.14 5.95
N LEU A 158 -20.13 81.78 6.84
CA LEU A 158 -18.99 81.16 7.51
C LEU A 158 -19.43 80.01 8.42
N ALA A 159 -20.55 80.12 9.15
CA ALA A 159 -21.06 79.01 9.96
C ALA A 159 -21.55 77.83 9.09
N LYS A 160 -22.20 78.10 7.95
CA LYS A 160 -22.61 77.07 6.97
C LYS A 160 -21.40 76.43 6.29
N LEU A 161 -20.37 77.20 5.93
CA LEU A 161 -19.10 76.70 5.42
C LEU A 161 -18.39 75.87 6.48
N ASN A 162 -18.26 76.35 7.71
CA ASN A 162 -17.62 75.63 8.81
C ASN A 162 -18.40 74.36 9.18
N TRP A 163 -19.74 74.37 9.06
CA TRP A 163 -20.57 73.17 9.21
C TRP A 163 -20.36 72.18 8.05
N LEU A 164 -20.30 72.65 6.80
CA LEU A 164 -19.97 71.81 5.64
C LEU A 164 -18.56 71.24 5.75
N ASP A 165 -17.57 72.04 6.15
CA ASP A 165 -16.20 71.62 6.39
C ASP A 165 -16.15 70.58 7.52
N ARG A 166 -16.86 70.80 8.62
CA ARG A 166 -16.97 69.83 9.73
C ARG A 166 -17.68 68.54 9.31
N GLN A 167 -18.65 68.63 8.39
CA GLN A 167 -19.32 67.47 7.80
C GLN A 167 -18.39 66.70 6.85
N ILE A 168 -17.61 67.40 6.04
CA ILE A 168 -16.59 66.85 5.14
C ILE A 168 -15.46 66.21 5.94
N GLU A 169 -14.95 66.87 6.97
CA GLU A 169 -13.95 66.32 7.91
C GLU A 169 -14.49 65.07 8.61
N SER A 170 -15.75 65.09 9.06
CA SER A 170 -16.38 63.90 9.66
C SER A 170 -16.51 62.76 8.65
N GLN A 171 -16.81 63.03 7.37
CA GLN A 171 -16.83 62.02 6.32
C GLN A 171 -15.43 61.49 6.01
N GLN A 172 -14.43 62.37 5.87
CA GLN A 172 -13.04 61.97 5.64
C GLN A 172 -12.48 61.15 6.80
N GLN A 173 -12.80 61.50 8.05
CA GLN A 173 -12.42 60.70 9.22
C GLN A 173 -13.08 59.31 9.19
N ARG A 174 -14.35 59.20 8.76
CA ARG A 174 -15.01 57.90 8.59
C ARG A 174 -14.37 57.09 7.46
N GLU A 175 -14.07 57.70 6.33
CA GLU A 175 -13.38 57.04 5.21
C GLU A 175 -11.98 56.58 5.61
N GLN A 176 -11.23 57.39 6.34
CA GLN A 176 -9.92 57.02 6.89
C GLN A 176 -10.04 55.86 7.89
N GLN A 177 -11.01 55.89 8.79
CA GLN A 177 -11.26 54.78 9.72
C GLN A 177 -11.67 53.50 8.99
N GLN A 178 -12.48 53.59 7.94
CA GLN A 178 -12.85 52.46 7.09
C GLN A 178 -11.65 51.92 6.30
N ALA A 179 -10.79 52.79 5.76
CA ALA A 179 -9.57 52.40 5.07
C ALA A 179 -8.60 51.69 6.02
N LEU A 180 -8.36 52.23 7.22
CA LEU A 180 -7.53 51.59 8.24
C LEU A 180 -8.13 50.26 8.72
N ALA A 181 -9.46 50.15 8.83
CA ALA A 181 -10.12 48.89 9.17
C ALA A 181 -9.96 47.85 8.05
N ALA A 182 -10.09 48.26 6.78
CA ALA A 182 -9.87 47.39 5.63
C ALA A 182 -8.41 46.94 5.52
N GLU A 183 -7.44 47.82 5.78
CA GLU A 183 -6.02 47.47 5.83
C GLU A 183 -5.72 46.44 6.93
N ARG A 184 -6.27 46.62 8.13
CA ARG A 184 -6.15 45.63 9.22
C ARG A 184 -6.77 44.28 8.83
N GLN A 185 -7.93 44.29 8.18
CA GLN A 185 -8.56 43.06 7.70
C GLN A 185 -7.72 42.35 6.64
N LEU A 186 -7.13 43.10 5.70
CA LEU A 186 -6.22 42.54 4.70
C LEU A 186 -4.95 41.95 5.34
N GLN A 187 -4.38 42.63 6.35
CA GLN A 187 -3.23 42.10 7.10
C GLN A 187 -3.57 40.80 7.82
N LEU A 188 -4.72 40.74 8.51
CA LEU A 188 -5.20 39.52 9.16
C LEU A 188 -5.42 38.39 8.15
N GLN A 189 -6.00 38.67 6.98
CA GLN A 189 -6.16 37.67 5.92
C GLN A 189 -4.82 37.17 5.38
N GLN A 190 -3.83 38.06 5.22
CA GLN A 190 -2.49 37.67 4.80
C GLN A 190 -1.80 36.78 5.83
N GLU A 191 -1.91 37.12 7.12
CA GLU A 191 -1.39 36.30 8.22
C GLU A 191 -2.07 34.93 8.26
N ILE A 192 -3.40 34.87 8.16
CA ILE A 192 -4.17 33.61 8.08
C ILE A 192 -3.68 32.79 6.88
N SER A 193 -3.59 33.39 5.69
CA SER A 193 -3.14 32.68 4.48
C SER A 193 -1.72 32.11 4.61
N ARG A 194 -0.81 32.84 5.28
CA ARG A 194 0.56 32.38 5.57
C ARG A 194 0.56 31.21 6.54
N THR A 195 -0.25 31.27 7.60
CA THR A 195 -0.38 30.16 8.55
C THR A 195 -1.00 28.92 7.91
N GLU A 196 -2.01 29.09 7.05
CA GLU A 196 -2.63 27.98 6.30
C GLU A 196 -1.64 27.32 5.32
N GLN A 197 -0.83 28.12 4.63
CA GLN A 197 0.23 27.59 3.74
C GLN A 197 1.26 26.78 4.53
N ALA A 198 1.75 27.32 5.65
CA ALA A 198 2.69 26.61 6.51
C ALA A 198 2.09 25.31 7.10
N GLN A 199 0.79 25.31 7.41
CA GLN A 199 0.08 24.09 7.85
C GLN A 199 -0.03 23.05 6.72
N LYS A 200 -0.37 23.47 5.50
CA LYS A 200 -0.45 22.59 4.33
C LYS A 200 0.91 21.97 3.99
N GLU A 201 1.99 22.75 4.06
CA GLU A 201 3.35 22.24 3.85
C GLU A 201 3.73 21.20 4.91
N ARG A 202 3.44 21.46 6.20
CA ARG A 202 3.66 20.48 7.27
C ARG A 202 2.84 19.21 7.06
N GLN A 203 1.59 19.33 6.62
CA GLN A 203 0.75 18.17 6.30
C GLN A 203 1.33 17.37 5.12
N GLN A 204 1.78 18.04 4.05
CA GLN A 204 2.40 17.39 2.89
C GLN A 204 3.68 16.62 3.27
N ILE A 205 4.55 17.21 4.10
CA ILE A 205 5.77 16.56 4.57
C ILE A 205 5.41 15.30 5.38
N ARG A 206 4.42 15.39 6.27
CA ARG A 206 3.94 14.23 7.05
C ARG A 206 3.34 13.14 6.17
N GLU A 207 2.52 13.51 5.19
CA GLU A 207 1.96 12.54 4.25
C GLU A 207 3.05 11.84 3.42
N GLN A 208 4.10 12.56 3.02
CA GLN A 208 5.26 11.99 2.35
C GLN A 208 5.98 10.99 3.26
N GLN A 209 6.25 11.35 4.52
CA GLN A 209 6.85 10.45 5.50
C GLN A 209 6.01 9.18 5.73
N LEU A 210 4.69 9.31 5.85
CA LEU A 210 3.79 8.15 5.97
C LEU A 210 3.82 7.25 4.73
N ARG A 211 3.90 7.83 3.53
CA ARG A 211 4.04 7.05 2.29
C ARG A 211 5.36 6.32 2.23
N GLU A 212 6.46 6.97 2.60
CA GLU A 212 7.80 6.38 2.63
C GLU A 212 7.87 5.21 3.62
N LEU A 213 7.32 5.38 4.84
CA LEU A 213 7.27 4.30 5.83
C LEU A 213 6.44 3.11 5.37
N ARG A 214 5.27 3.35 4.75
CA ARG A 214 4.45 2.26 4.18
C ARG A 214 5.17 1.54 3.05
N ALA A 215 5.85 2.28 2.16
CA ALA A 215 6.65 1.66 1.09
C ALA A 215 7.80 0.81 1.63
N LEU A 216 8.45 1.24 2.71
CA LEU A 216 9.50 0.48 3.40
C LEU A 216 8.94 -0.77 4.11
N GLN A 217 7.74 -0.69 4.68
CA GLN A 217 7.08 -1.87 5.23
C GLN A 217 6.70 -2.87 4.14
N GLU A 218 6.17 -2.38 3.01
CA GLU A 218 5.83 -3.22 1.87
C GLU A 218 7.06 -3.93 1.29
N SER A 219 8.20 -3.24 1.20
CA SER A 219 9.46 -3.85 0.73
C SER A 219 9.94 -4.94 1.70
N HIS A 220 10.00 -4.68 3.01
CA HIS A 220 10.38 -5.71 3.99
C HIS A 220 9.41 -6.90 4.01
N MET A 221 8.10 -6.67 3.82
CA MET A 221 7.12 -7.74 3.73
C MET A 221 7.26 -8.55 2.44
N ALA A 222 7.62 -7.93 1.31
CA ALA A 222 7.91 -8.63 0.07
C ALA A 222 9.19 -9.48 0.20
N GLU A 223 10.25 -8.91 0.78
CA GLU A 223 11.50 -9.63 1.07
C GLU A 223 11.26 -10.82 2.01
N LEU A 224 10.50 -10.64 3.09
CA LEU A 224 10.13 -11.74 3.99
C LEU A 224 9.41 -12.88 3.28
N ARG A 225 8.52 -12.60 2.32
CA ARG A 225 7.85 -13.64 1.52
C ARG A 225 8.83 -14.40 0.63
N LEU A 226 9.77 -13.70 -0.01
CA LEU A 226 10.82 -14.34 -0.83
C LEU A 226 11.72 -15.21 0.05
N ARG A 227 12.20 -14.67 1.18
CA ARG A 227 12.99 -15.42 2.15
C ARG A 227 12.21 -16.59 2.74
N GLN A 228 10.88 -16.49 2.86
CA GLN A 228 10.00 -17.60 3.25
C GLN A 228 10.13 -18.78 2.29
N GLN A 229 9.93 -18.51 1.00
CA GLN A 229 10.04 -19.51 -0.07
C GLN A 229 11.44 -20.13 -0.13
N GLU A 230 12.49 -19.33 0.04
CA GLU A 230 13.88 -19.82 0.03
C GLU A 230 14.13 -20.83 1.15
N ALA A 231 13.69 -20.59 2.39
CA ALA A 231 13.93 -21.58 3.44
C ALA A 231 13.01 -22.80 3.35
N ASP A 232 11.83 -22.69 2.73
CA ASP A 232 11.01 -23.88 2.46
C ASP A 232 11.73 -24.81 1.47
N LYS A 233 12.36 -24.26 0.41
CA LYS A 233 13.22 -25.01 -0.50
C LYS A 233 14.43 -25.63 0.20
N LEU A 234 15.14 -24.85 1.01
CA LEU A 234 16.31 -25.38 1.75
C LEU A 234 15.92 -26.51 2.70
N LYS A 235 14.73 -26.45 3.34
CA LYS A 235 14.21 -27.53 4.18
C LYS A 235 13.88 -28.79 3.40
N GLU A 236 13.33 -28.67 2.20
CA GLU A 236 13.09 -29.81 1.31
C GLU A 236 14.43 -30.47 0.92
N GLU A 237 15.41 -29.67 0.53
CA GLU A 237 16.77 -30.14 0.23
C GLU A 237 17.44 -30.82 1.45
N GLU A 238 17.31 -30.26 2.65
CA GLU A 238 17.81 -30.85 3.89
C GLU A 238 17.23 -32.24 4.12
N GLN A 239 15.91 -32.39 3.95
CA GLN A 239 15.24 -33.69 4.07
C GLN A 239 15.77 -34.69 3.03
N HIS A 240 15.98 -34.25 1.79
CA HIS A 240 16.57 -35.09 0.74
C HIS A 240 17.99 -35.55 1.11
N PHE A 241 18.86 -34.65 1.57
CA PHE A 241 20.21 -35.02 2.01
C PHE A 241 20.21 -35.99 3.20
N GLN A 242 19.33 -35.78 4.18
CA GLN A 242 19.19 -36.69 5.32
C GLN A 242 18.73 -38.10 4.89
N LEU A 243 17.77 -38.16 3.96
CA LEU A 243 17.31 -39.44 3.40
C LEU A 243 18.45 -40.16 2.66
N PHE A 244 19.21 -39.46 1.82
CA PHE A 244 20.32 -40.06 1.08
C PHE A 244 21.46 -40.52 1.99
N LEU A 245 21.78 -39.78 3.04
CA LEU A 245 22.75 -40.22 4.06
C LEU A 245 22.27 -41.49 4.77
N ALA A 246 20.99 -41.56 5.15
CA ALA A 246 20.42 -42.76 5.76
C ALA A 246 20.40 -43.96 4.79
N GLU A 247 20.21 -43.73 3.49
CA GLU A 247 20.32 -44.77 2.47
C GLU A 247 21.78 -45.24 2.32
N LEU A 248 22.77 -44.34 2.32
CA LEU A 248 24.18 -44.72 2.31
C LEU A 248 24.58 -45.55 3.53
N ASP A 249 24.12 -45.18 4.72
CA ASP A 249 24.41 -45.94 5.94
C ASP A 249 23.82 -47.36 5.86
N LYS A 250 22.60 -47.53 5.32
CA LYS A 250 22.02 -48.87 5.07
C LYS A 250 22.82 -49.68 4.06
N GLU A 251 23.30 -49.05 2.98
CA GLU A 251 24.14 -49.76 2.00
C GLU A 251 25.48 -50.17 2.61
N ARG A 252 26.04 -49.36 3.50
CA ARG A 252 27.25 -49.70 4.26
C ARG A 252 27.03 -50.90 5.18
N GLU A 253 25.95 -50.90 5.94
CA GLU A 253 25.57 -52.04 6.81
C GLU A 253 25.38 -53.32 5.99
N LEU A 254 24.67 -53.27 4.86
CA LEU A 254 24.50 -54.41 3.96
C LEU A 254 25.83 -54.92 3.40
N LEU A 255 26.75 -54.01 3.06
CA LEU A 255 28.10 -54.37 2.60
C LEU A 255 28.89 -55.09 3.71
N GLU A 256 28.88 -54.56 4.94
CA GLU A 256 29.54 -55.16 6.09
C GLU A 256 28.98 -56.56 6.43
N GLU A 257 27.65 -56.71 6.50
CA GLU A 257 26.98 -57.98 6.76
C GLU A 257 27.29 -59.03 5.68
N SER A 258 27.20 -58.63 4.41
CA SER A 258 27.51 -59.54 3.29
C SER A 258 28.99 -59.97 3.29
N SER A 259 29.89 -59.08 3.72
CA SER A 259 31.33 -59.35 3.75
C SER A 259 31.71 -60.25 4.93
N ALA A 260 31.08 -60.05 6.09
CA ALA A 260 31.20 -60.95 7.24
C ALA A 260 30.74 -62.37 6.89
N LEU A 261 29.67 -62.53 6.10
CA LEU A 261 29.20 -63.85 5.65
C LEU A 261 30.18 -64.54 4.68
N VAL A 262 30.77 -63.80 3.74
CA VAL A 262 31.71 -64.37 2.77
C VAL A 262 33.06 -64.72 3.41
N LEU A 263 33.53 -63.94 4.38
CA LEU A 263 34.81 -64.15 5.05
C LEU A 263 34.78 -65.23 6.14
N LYS A 264 33.60 -65.70 6.56
CA LYS A 264 33.50 -66.81 7.52
C LYS A 264 34.34 -68.01 7.06
N PRO A 265 35.30 -68.47 7.87
CA PRO A 265 36.11 -69.64 7.53
C PRO A 265 35.17 -70.85 7.43
N VAL A 266 35.21 -71.55 6.29
CA VAL A 266 34.48 -72.80 6.11
C VAL A 266 35.43 -73.93 6.47
N ASP A 267 34.95 -74.93 7.22
CA ASP A 267 35.70 -76.10 7.64
C ASP A 267 36.10 -76.98 6.44
N SER A 268 37.13 -76.57 5.71
CA SER A 268 37.74 -77.29 4.59
C SER A 268 38.42 -78.60 5.05
N GLY A 269 38.62 -78.78 6.36
CA GLY A 269 39.18 -79.98 6.98
C GLY A 269 38.41 -81.28 6.75
N HIS A 270 37.20 -81.23 6.18
CA HIS A 270 36.38 -82.43 5.92
C HIS A 270 36.26 -82.82 4.43
N ALA A 271 36.91 -82.09 3.52
CA ALA A 271 36.82 -82.33 2.07
C ALA A 271 37.90 -83.30 1.55
N PHE A 272 37.98 -84.52 2.09
CA PHE A 272 38.95 -85.53 1.62
C PHE A 272 38.53 -86.26 0.33
N ASN A 273 37.26 -86.17 -0.04
CA ASN A 273 36.72 -86.80 -1.26
C ASN A 273 36.77 -85.81 -2.44
N LEU A 274 37.39 -86.23 -3.56
CA LEU A 274 37.58 -85.39 -4.76
C LEU A 274 36.26 -84.86 -5.33
N LYS A 275 35.18 -85.66 -5.29
CA LYS A 275 33.82 -85.21 -5.67
C LYS A 275 33.30 -84.09 -4.77
N LYS A 276 33.55 -84.19 -3.46
CA LYS A 276 33.13 -83.16 -2.49
C LYS A 276 33.91 -81.87 -2.68
N ILE A 277 35.20 -81.94 -3.03
CA ILE A 277 36.04 -80.76 -3.33
C ILE A 277 35.48 -79.99 -4.53
N LYS A 278 35.16 -80.69 -5.64
CA LYS A 278 34.61 -80.03 -6.83
C LYS A 278 33.26 -79.35 -6.55
N VAL A 279 32.39 -79.99 -5.78
CA VAL A 279 31.11 -79.40 -5.33
C VAL A 279 31.34 -78.18 -4.43
N PHE A 280 32.31 -78.24 -3.52
CA PHE A 280 32.67 -77.11 -2.65
C PHE A 280 33.13 -75.88 -3.46
N ILE A 281 34.04 -76.07 -4.43
CA ILE A 281 34.52 -74.99 -5.31
C ILE A 281 33.34 -74.36 -6.08
N ARG A 282 32.39 -75.17 -6.58
CA ARG A 282 31.17 -74.66 -7.24
C ARG A 282 30.33 -73.80 -6.31
N GLN A 283 30.04 -74.29 -5.10
CA GLN A 283 29.26 -73.54 -4.11
C GLN A 283 29.95 -72.23 -3.70
N ARG A 284 31.28 -72.25 -3.59
CA ARG A 284 32.06 -71.07 -3.25
C ARG A 284 32.08 -70.03 -4.39
N SER A 285 32.23 -70.48 -5.64
CA SER A 285 32.08 -69.64 -6.84
C SER A 285 30.67 -69.03 -6.91
N GLU A 286 29.62 -69.80 -6.60
CA GLU A 286 28.24 -69.29 -6.54
C GLU A 286 28.08 -68.21 -5.46
N ALA A 287 28.66 -68.39 -4.28
CA ALA A 287 28.65 -67.38 -3.22
C ALA A 287 29.38 -66.10 -3.64
N SER A 288 30.54 -66.23 -4.32
CA SER A 288 31.29 -65.10 -4.88
C SER A 288 30.45 -64.32 -5.91
N ARG A 289 29.81 -65.01 -6.87
CA ARG A 289 28.92 -64.38 -7.86
C ARG A 289 27.73 -63.67 -7.23
N LYS A 290 27.08 -64.27 -6.24
CA LYS A 290 25.98 -63.63 -5.49
C LYS A 290 26.45 -62.36 -4.79
N GLN A 291 27.64 -62.36 -4.20
CA GLN A 291 28.22 -61.17 -3.58
C GLN A 291 28.56 -60.08 -4.60
N ILE A 292 29.15 -60.43 -5.75
CA ILE A 292 29.42 -59.47 -6.83
C ILE A 292 28.11 -58.87 -7.35
N SER A 293 27.08 -59.69 -7.56
CA SER A 293 25.75 -59.24 -7.97
C SER A 293 25.13 -58.27 -6.96
N LEU A 294 25.27 -58.55 -5.65
CA LEU A 294 24.83 -57.64 -4.60
C LEU A 294 25.55 -56.28 -4.68
N CYS A 295 26.88 -56.28 -4.85
CA CYS A 295 27.66 -55.05 -5.03
C CYS A 295 27.22 -54.25 -6.27
N VAL A 296 26.95 -54.91 -7.40
CA VAL A 296 26.45 -54.26 -8.62
C VAL A 296 25.07 -53.64 -8.37
N ASN A 297 24.17 -54.34 -7.69
CA ASN A 297 22.84 -53.83 -7.37
C ASN A 297 22.89 -52.64 -6.40
N MET A 298 23.77 -52.70 -5.40
CA MET A 298 24.03 -51.59 -4.47
C MET A 298 24.51 -50.35 -5.22
N LEU A 299 25.52 -50.47 -6.09
CA LEU A 299 26.00 -49.36 -6.91
C LEU A 299 24.91 -48.77 -7.82
N GLN A 300 24.03 -49.60 -8.37
CA GLN A 300 22.89 -49.13 -9.17
C GLN A 300 21.85 -48.36 -8.35
N ARG A 301 21.63 -48.73 -7.09
CA ARG A 301 20.76 -47.96 -6.18
C ARG A 301 21.42 -46.64 -5.81
N MET A 302 22.71 -46.67 -5.46
CA MET A 302 23.51 -45.49 -5.13
C MET A 302 23.60 -44.47 -6.26
N ALA A 303 23.56 -44.92 -7.52
CA ALA A 303 23.60 -44.03 -8.69
C ALA A 303 22.52 -42.94 -8.71
N LYS A 304 21.44 -43.07 -7.93
CA LYS A 304 20.35 -42.09 -7.87
C LYS A 304 20.67 -40.85 -7.04
N TYR A 305 21.60 -40.96 -6.10
CA TYR A 305 21.84 -39.94 -5.08
C TYR A 305 23.32 -39.64 -4.81
N VAL A 306 24.22 -40.37 -5.46
CA VAL A 306 25.67 -40.14 -5.37
C VAL A 306 26.08 -38.89 -6.15
N VAL A 307 27.03 -38.14 -5.58
CA VAL A 307 27.59 -36.92 -6.15
C VAL A 307 28.66 -37.26 -7.20
N LYS A 308 29.55 -38.22 -6.92
CA LYS A 308 30.60 -38.63 -7.88
C LYS A 308 30.13 -39.76 -8.79
N THR A 309 29.33 -39.40 -9.78
CA THR A 309 28.76 -40.37 -10.73
C THR A 309 29.82 -41.10 -11.56
N GLU A 310 30.95 -40.47 -11.86
CA GLU A 310 32.02 -41.04 -12.70
C GLU A 310 32.76 -42.19 -12.00
N GLU A 311 33.18 -41.98 -10.75
CA GLU A 311 33.85 -43.01 -9.92
C GLU A 311 32.92 -44.21 -9.71
N LEU A 312 31.63 -43.95 -9.46
CA LEU A 312 30.61 -44.99 -9.31
C LEU A 312 30.43 -45.80 -10.61
N GLN A 313 30.34 -45.13 -11.76
CA GLN A 313 30.18 -45.80 -13.05
C GLN A 313 31.38 -46.69 -13.38
N ALA A 314 32.61 -46.21 -13.13
CA ALA A 314 33.82 -46.99 -13.33
C ALA A 314 33.84 -48.26 -12.46
N LEU A 315 33.45 -48.18 -11.18
CA LEU A 315 33.34 -49.36 -10.32
C LEU A 315 32.22 -50.31 -10.77
N LEU A 316 31.10 -49.78 -11.25
CA LEU A 316 29.97 -50.55 -11.73
C LEU A 316 30.36 -51.37 -12.96
N GLU A 317 31.03 -50.75 -13.94
CA GLU A 317 31.57 -51.45 -15.12
C GLU A 317 32.60 -52.51 -14.73
N LYS A 318 33.52 -52.18 -13.82
CA LYS A 318 34.52 -53.12 -13.29
C LYS A 318 33.86 -54.35 -12.66
N TYR A 319 32.83 -54.18 -11.83
CA TYR A 319 32.18 -55.31 -11.16
C TYR A 319 31.24 -56.11 -12.07
N ARG A 320 30.64 -55.48 -13.09
CA ARG A 320 29.97 -56.23 -14.18
C ARG A 320 30.95 -57.12 -14.92
N SER A 321 32.10 -56.58 -15.29
CA SER A 321 33.15 -57.39 -15.93
C SER A 321 33.63 -58.52 -15.00
N GLN A 322 33.86 -58.25 -13.71
CA GLN A 322 34.22 -59.30 -12.75
C GLN A 322 33.16 -60.41 -12.63
N LEU A 323 31.87 -60.05 -12.70
CA LEU A 323 30.78 -61.02 -12.67
C LEU A 323 30.83 -61.95 -13.90
N GLU A 324 31.00 -61.39 -15.09
CA GLU A 324 31.15 -62.15 -16.34
C GLU A 324 32.37 -63.09 -16.29
N HIS A 325 33.50 -62.62 -15.76
CA HIS A 325 34.69 -63.45 -15.59
C HIS A 325 34.46 -64.62 -14.61
N GLU A 326 33.73 -64.40 -13.52
CA GLU A 326 33.37 -65.47 -12.56
C GLU A 326 32.34 -66.45 -13.14
N GLU A 327 31.46 -66.01 -14.04
CA GLU A 327 30.56 -66.90 -14.79
C GLU A 327 31.35 -67.84 -15.72
N LEU A 328 32.33 -67.29 -16.44
CA LEU A 328 33.25 -68.10 -17.26
C LEU A 328 34.10 -69.05 -16.39
N ALA A 329 34.61 -68.58 -15.25
CA ALA A 329 35.35 -69.41 -14.31
C ALA A 329 34.49 -70.54 -13.73
N CYS A 330 33.20 -70.29 -13.47
CA CYS A 330 32.26 -71.30 -13.02
C CYS A 330 32.07 -72.41 -14.08
N ALA A 331 31.92 -72.04 -15.35
CA ALA A 331 31.85 -72.99 -16.46
C ALA A 331 33.14 -73.83 -16.60
N GLN A 332 34.31 -73.23 -16.35
CA GLN A 332 35.59 -73.95 -16.31
C GLN A 332 35.68 -74.93 -15.13
N ILE A 333 35.21 -74.53 -13.95
CA ILE A 333 35.12 -75.41 -12.77
C ILE A 333 34.18 -76.60 -13.07
N GLU A 334 33.13 -76.40 -13.86
CA GLU A 334 32.22 -77.47 -14.23
C GLU A 334 32.88 -78.56 -15.08
N THR A 335 33.74 -78.17 -16.01
CA THR A 335 34.46 -79.07 -16.94
C THR A 335 35.76 -79.66 -16.37
N MET A 336 36.33 -79.05 -15.33
CA MET A 336 37.59 -79.46 -14.67
C MET A 336 37.56 -80.89 -14.07
N TYR A 337 38.68 -81.62 -14.11
CA TYR A 337 38.76 -82.93 -13.43
C TYR A 337 38.81 -82.79 -11.90
N GLU A 338 38.37 -83.81 -11.17
CA GLU A 338 38.31 -83.77 -9.70
C GLU A 338 39.70 -83.71 -9.03
N SER A 339 40.73 -84.26 -9.70
CA SER A 339 42.14 -84.16 -9.26
C SER A 339 42.67 -82.74 -9.41
N GLU A 340 42.40 -82.08 -10.54
CA GLU A 340 42.76 -80.68 -10.80
C GLU A 340 42.05 -79.73 -9.82
N ALA A 341 40.79 -80.01 -9.50
CA ALA A 341 40.02 -79.25 -8.51
C ALA A 341 40.70 -79.25 -7.13
N LYS A 342 41.31 -80.38 -6.71
CA LYS A 342 42.05 -80.46 -5.45
C LYS A 342 43.28 -79.55 -5.42
N TYR A 343 44.02 -79.46 -6.52
CA TYR A 343 45.20 -78.58 -6.60
C TYR A 343 44.82 -77.10 -6.73
N ASN A 344 43.70 -76.80 -7.39
CA ASN A 344 43.24 -75.43 -7.61
C ASN A 344 42.47 -74.83 -6.42
N LEU A 345 41.97 -75.65 -5.49
CA LEU A 345 41.13 -75.21 -4.36
C LEU A 345 41.72 -74.03 -3.59
N GLN A 346 42.97 -74.16 -3.12
CA GLN A 346 43.63 -73.13 -2.30
C GLN A 346 43.82 -71.83 -3.11
N ARG A 347 44.28 -71.94 -4.35
CA ARG A 347 44.45 -70.80 -5.25
C ARG A 347 43.13 -70.09 -5.53
N CYS A 348 42.05 -70.83 -5.76
CA CYS A 348 40.72 -70.25 -5.95
C CYS A 348 40.23 -69.53 -4.67
N GLU A 349 40.44 -70.13 -3.49
CA GLU A 349 40.07 -69.50 -2.22
C GLU A 349 40.85 -68.21 -1.94
N GLU A 350 42.16 -68.20 -2.18
CA GLU A 350 43.00 -67.02 -2.04
C GLU A 350 42.54 -65.92 -3.00
N ASN A 351 42.37 -66.25 -4.29
CA ASN A 351 41.87 -65.31 -5.29
C ASN A 351 40.49 -64.71 -4.91
N TRP A 352 39.54 -65.54 -4.48
CA TRP A 352 38.22 -65.05 -4.08
C TRP A 352 38.28 -64.17 -2.83
N ARG A 353 39.13 -64.51 -1.84
CA ARG A 353 39.34 -63.66 -0.65
C ARG A 353 39.95 -62.32 -1.04
N GLU A 354 41.01 -62.32 -1.84
CA GLU A 354 41.70 -61.10 -2.29
C GLU A 354 40.76 -60.19 -3.07
N GLN A 355 40.07 -60.72 -4.08
CA GLN A 355 39.11 -59.95 -4.86
C GLN A 355 37.97 -59.40 -4.00
N HIS A 356 37.46 -60.20 -3.05
CA HIS A 356 36.41 -59.75 -2.15
C HIS A 356 36.88 -58.60 -1.23
N LEU A 357 38.08 -58.71 -0.66
CA LEU A 357 38.67 -57.64 0.17
C LEU A 357 38.95 -56.38 -0.65
N GLN A 358 39.39 -56.52 -1.90
CA GLN A 358 39.55 -55.40 -2.82
C GLN A 358 38.22 -54.70 -3.10
N ARG A 359 37.17 -55.46 -3.45
CA ARG A 359 35.81 -54.92 -3.66
C ARG A 359 35.28 -54.21 -2.42
N TYR A 360 35.40 -54.84 -1.26
CA TYR A 360 34.98 -54.25 0.02
C TYR A 360 35.72 -52.93 0.29
N GLY A 361 37.05 -52.91 0.15
CA GLY A 361 37.84 -51.73 0.39
C GLY A 361 37.54 -50.58 -0.59
N GLU A 362 37.30 -50.89 -1.87
CA GLU A 362 36.91 -49.89 -2.87
C GLU A 362 35.51 -49.33 -2.61
N LEU A 363 34.53 -50.19 -2.33
CA LEU A 363 33.16 -49.79 -2.04
C LEU A 363 33.02 -49.02 -0.73
N SER A 364 33.69 -49.47 0.34
CA SER A 364 33.70 -48.75 1.62
C SER A 364 34.27 -47.35 1.43
N LYS A 365 35.38 -47.21 0.71
CA LYS A 365 35.97 -45.89 0.42
C LYS A 365 35.03 -45.00 -0.37
N LEU A 366 34.33 -45.54 -1.38
CA LEU A 366 33.35 -44.78 -2.15
C LEU A 366 32.19 -44.32 -1.23
N ILE A 367 31.60 -45.22 -0.45
CA ILE A 367 30.49 -44.89 0.47
C ILE A 367 30.93 -43.83 1.49
N ASP A 368 32.11 -43.99 2.10
CA ASP A 368 32.63 -43.03 3.08
C ASP A 368 32.87 -41.64 2.45
N GLN A 369 33.43 -41.58 1.24
CA GLN A 369 33.61 -40.33 0.51
C GLN A 369 32.28 -39.66 0.15
N GLU A 370 31.30 -40.43 -0.33
CA GLU A 370 29.98 -39.91 -0.67
C GLU A 370 29.22 -39.42 0.55
N ARG A 371 29.36 -40.12 1.67
CA ARG A 371 28.81 -39.70 2.96
C ARG A 371 29.44 -38.37 3.41
N ASP A 372 30.75 -38.21 3.26
CA ASP A 372 31.43 -36.95 3.60
C ASP A 372 31.02 -35.81 2.65
N CYS A 373 30.88 -36.08 1.35
CA CYS A 373 30.40 -35.12 0.35
C CYS A 373 28.96 -34.65 0.64
N LEU A 374 28.01 -35.58 0.80
CA LEU A 374 26.62 -35.27 1.14
C LEU A 374 26.52 -34.62 2.53
N GLY A 375 27.34 -35.05 3.49
CA GLY A 375 27.44 -34.43 4.80
C GLY A 375 27.96 -33.00 4.75
N GLY A 376 28.87 -32.69 3.82
CA GLY A 376 29.31 -31.33 3.52
C GLY A 376 28.17 -30.47 2.98
N LEU A 377 27.46 -30.94 1.96
CA LEU A 377 26.31 -30.25 1.37
C LEU A 377 25.19 -30.01 2.38
N LEU A 378 24.92 -30.98 3.25
CA LEU A 378 23.94 -30.82 4.34
C LEU A 378 24.36 -29.71 5.32
N LYS A 379 25.64 -29.65 5.70
CA LYS A 379 26.16 -28.59 6.59
C LYS A 379 26.06 -27.21 5.94
N GLU A 380 26.35 -27.10 4.64
CA GLU A 380 26.21 -25.86 3.87
C GLU A 380 24.74 -25.43 3.78
N ASN A 381 23.82 -26.37 3.54
CA ASN A 381 22.39 -26.07 3.54
C ASN A 381 21.92 -25.55 4.92
N VAL A 382 22.32 -26.22 6.00
CA VAL A 382 21.98 -25.79 7.37
C VAL A 382 22.56 -24.41 7.69
N SER A 383 23.79 -24.10 7.25
CA SER A 383 24.37 -22.76 7.46
C SER A 383 23.65 -21.68 6.66
N GLN A 384 23.22 -21.97 5.43
CA GLN A 384 22.38 -21.07 4.64
C GLN A 384 21.01 -20.84 5.32
N GLN A 385 20.40 -21.87 5.89
CA GLN A 385 19.16 -21.72 6.65
C GLN A 385 19.34 -20.80 7.87
N GLN A 386 20.46 -20.93 8.60
CA GLN A 386 20.77 -20.05 9.73
C GLN A 386 20.90 -18.58 9.27
N ALA A 387 21.65 -18.33 8.19
CA ALA A 387 21.78 -16.99 7.61
C ALA A 387 20.41 -16.42 7.15
N LEU A 388 19.53 -17.25 6.59
CA LEU A 388 18.17 -16.82 6.25
C LEU A 388 17.33 -16.45 7.47
N VAL A 389 17.47 -17.17 8.58
CA VAL A 389 16.78 -16.83 9.84
C VAL A 389 17.25 -15.47 10.36
N GLU A 390 18.55 -15.19 10.31
CA GLU A 390 19.11 -13.89 10.67
C GLU A 390 18.61 -12.77 9.75
N LEU A 391 18.53 -13.01 8.45
CA LEU A 391 17.99 -12.02 7.51
C LEU A 391 16.50 -11.77 7.74
N ARG A 392 15.70 -12.81 8.03
CA ARG A 392 14.28 -12.63 8.37
C ARG A 392 14.10 -11.85 9.68
N SER A 393 14.94 -12.10 10.68
CA SER A 393 14.88 -11.33 11.92
C SER A 393 15.21 -9.86 11.67
N GLN A 394 16.19 -9.56 10.82
CA GLN A 394 16.48 -8.18 10.39
C GLN A 394 15.26 -7.51 9.74
N HIS A 395 14.61 -8.15 8.77
CA HIS A 395 13.42 -7.59 8.13
C HIS A 395 12.24 -7.41 9.10
N LEU A 396 12.04 -8.34 10.05
CA LEU A 396 11.04 -8.19 11.11
C LEU A 396 11.36 -6.99 12.01
N THR A 397 12.62 -6.84 12.44
CA THR A 397 13.01 -5.67 13.23
C THR A 397 12.86 -4.35 12.46
N GLY A 398 13.10 -4.35 11.15
CA GLY A 398 12.85 -3.19 10.28
C GLY A 398 11.37 -2.81 10.23
N ILE A 399 10.47 -3.80 10.13
CA ILE A 399 9.02 -3.57 10.18
C ILE A 399 8.60 -3.05 11.56
N GLU A 400 9.13 -3.62 12.65
CA GLU A 400 8.85 -3.15 14.01
C GLU A 400 9.30 -1.70 14.22
N GLN A 401 10.48 -1.33 13.70
CA GLN A 401 10.96 0.05 13.76
C GLN A 401 10.09 1.00 12.95
N ALA A 402 9.68 0.60 11.73
CA ALA A 402 8.76 1.39 10.91
C ALA A 402 7.37 1.54 11.59
N ASN A 403 6.86 0.49 12.24
CA ASN A 403 5.62 0.55 13.02
C ASN A 403 5.74 1.54 14.19
N LYS A 404 6.85 1.51 14.95
CA LYS A 404 7.10 2.49 16.02
C LYS A 404 7.13 3.93 15.50
N GLN A 405 7.74 4.16 14.33
CA GLN A 405 7.78 5.49 13.70
C GLN A 405 6.38 5.93 13.22
N LEU A 406 5.58 5.01 12.67
CA LEU A 406 4.18 5.30 12.32
C LEU A 406 3.34 5.64 13.56
N GLU A 407 3.52 4.92 14.66
CA GLU A 407 2.85 5.20 15.93
C GLU A 407 3.23 6.59 16.46
N GLN A 408 4.52 6.95 16.44
CA GLN A 408 4.99 8.29 16.83
C GLN A 408 4.37 9.39 15.96
N LEU A 409 4.36 9.24 14.63
CA LEU A 409 3.73 10.20 13.72
C LEU A 409 2.21 10.32 13.97
N SER A 410 1.55 9.22 14.33
CA SER A 410 0.12 9.24 14.66
C SER A 410 -0.18 9.94 15.99
N GLN A 411 0.69 9.78 16.99
CA GLN A 411 0.60 10.47 18.28
C GLN A 411 0.82 11.97 18.12
N GLU A 412 1.85 12.38 17.36
CA GLU A 412 2.09 13.79 17.04
C GLU A 412 0.90 14.43 16.30
N GLN A 413 0.19 13.65 15.47
CA GLN A 413 -1.02 14.12 14.79
C GLN A 413 -2.17 14.34 15.77
N ALA A 414 -2.35 13.45 16.75
CA ALA A 414 -3.35 13.59 17.79
C ALA A 414 -3.07 14.82 18.68
N GLU A 415 -1.82 15.01 19.11
CA GLU A 415 -1.43 16.15 19.93
C GLU A 415 -1.61 17.49 19.21
N VAL A 416 -1.27 17.57 17.91
CA VAL A 416 -1.48 18.78 17.12
C VAL A 416 -2.97 19.05 16.89
N ALA A 417 -3.81 18.03 16.79
CA ALA A 417 -5.25 18.18 16.71
C ALA A 417 -5.86 18.66 18.05
N GLU A 418 -5.36 18.19 19.20
CA GLU A 418 -5.82 18.66 20.51
C GLU A 418 -5.39 20.12 20.79
N VAL A 419 -4.18 20.51 20.40
CA VAL A 419 -3.67 21.89 20.54
C VAL A 419 -4.33 22.87 19.56
N ALA A 420 -4.99 22.40 18.51
CA ALA A 420 -5.81 23.25 17.63
C ALA A 420 -7.22 23.54 18.18
N VAL A 421 -7.65 22.85 19.26
CA VAL A 421 -9.00 22.97 19.85
C VAL A 421 -9.09 23.78 21.19
N PRO A 422 -8.06 24.44 21.78
CA PRO A 422 -8.25 25.16 23.03
C PRO A 422 -8.77 26.58 22.76
N SER A 423 -10.05 26.74 22.41
CA SER A 423 -10.73 28.06 22.38
C SER A 423 -12.26 28.00 22.44
N ALA A 424 -12.87 26.92 22.94
CA ALA A 424 -14.33 26.88 23.18
C ALA A 424 -14.71 26.68 24.66
N SER A 425 -13.79 26.19 25.51
CA SER A 425 -14.05 25.97 26.94
C SER A 425 -13.84 27.20 27.82
N ASN A 426 -12.93 28.12 27.45
CA ASN A 426 -12.55 29.26 28.30
C ASN A 426 -13.50 30.48 28.20
N LEU A 427 -14.52 30.43 27.34
CA LEU A 427 -15.54 31.49 27.24
C LEU A 427 -16.74 31.26 28.17
N ARG A 428 -16.81 30.11 28.88
CA ARG A 428 -17.93 29.81 29.79
C ARG A 428 -17.69 30.19 31.25
N GLU A 429 -16.45 30.53 31.64
CA GLU A 429 -16.13 30.90 33.02
C GLU A 429 -16.18 32.41 33.29
N VAL A 430 -16.11 33.27 32.26
CA VAL A 430 -16.12 34.73 32.43
C VAL A 430 -17.53 35.32 32.62
N GLU A 431 -18.59 34.58 32.29
CA GLU A 431 -19.98 35.01 32.56
C GLU A 431 -20.47 34.64 33.98
N SER A 432 -19.67 33.93 34.78
CA SER A 432 -20.09 33.41 36.09
C SER A 432 -19.65 34.27 37.29
N GLU A 433 -18.85 35.33 37.10
CA GLU A 433 -18.35 36.16 38.20
C GLU A 433 -18.96 37.57 38.30
N ALA A 434 -19.86 37.96 37.37
CA ALA A 434 -20.47 39.30 37.37
C ALA A 434 -21.83 39.40 38.09
N SER A 435 -22.26 38.38 38.86
CA SER A 435 -23.65 38.32 39.34
C SER A 435 -23.83 37.84 40.78
N LEU A 436 -23.07 38.36 41.76
CA LEU A 436 -23.41 38.21 43.18
C LEU A 436 -23.06 39.45 44.01
N SER A 437 -23.94 40.46 43.99
CA SER A 437 -24.23 41.26 45.19
C SER A 437 -25.69 41.74 45.15
N GLY A 438 -26.43 41.52 46.24
CA GLY A 438 -27.70 42.24 46.50
C GLY A 438 -29.01 41.45 46.43
N ALA A 439 -29.21 40.56 47.41
CA ALA A 439 -30.44 40.28 48.14
C ALA A 439 -31.86 40.54 47.56
N SER A 440 -32.66 39.48 47.68
CA SER A 440 -34.02 39.40 48.25
C SER A 440 -35.27 39.83 47.45
N ALA A 441 -36.16 38.83 47.34
CA ALA A 441 -37.63 38.87 47.29
C ALA A 441 -38.31 38.74 45.90
N PRO A 442 -39.54 38.16 45.80
CA PRO A 442 -39.71 36.72 45.56
C PRO A 442 -40.84 36.35 44.56
N VAL A 443 -41.10 35.04 44.41
CA VAL A 443 -42.36 34.39 43.96
C VAL A 443 -42.50 34.24 42.44
N GLU A 444 -42.06 33.10 41.89
CA GLU A 444 -42.82 31.87 41.56
C GLU A 444 -43.39 31.91 40.14
N ASP A 445 -42.86 31.04 39.29
CA ASP A 445 -43.64 30.14 38.43
C ASP A 445 -42.69 29.34 37.55
N LEU A 446 -42.29 28.12 37.97
CA LEU A 446 -41.76 27.12 37.04
C LEU A 446 -42.13 25.68 37.47
N PRO A 447 -42.91 24.94 36.65
CA PRO A 447 -43.14 23.50 36.80
C PRO A 447 -41.91 22.68 36.35
N PRO A 448 -41.89 21.35 36.58
CA PRO A 448 -40.68 20.65 37.03
C PRO A 448 -39.72 20.24 35.91
N LYS A 449 -38.43 20.24 36.28
CA LYS A 449 -37.32 19.57 35.59
C LYS A 449 -37.66 18.11 35.33
N VAL A 450 -37.84 17.75 34.07
CA VAL A 450 -37.64 16.38 33.63
C VAL A 450 -36.13 16.16 33.51
N SER A 451 -35.66 15.24 34.32
CA SER A 451 -34.32 14.66 34.31
C SER A 451 -34.01 14.02 32.97
N ASP A 452 -32.93 14.45 32.32
CA ASP A 452 -32.27 13.67 31.28
C ASP A 452 -31.69 12.40 31.92
N SER A 453 -32.44 11.32 31.77
CA SER A 453 -32.09 9.97 32.18
C SER A 453 -32.41 9.03 31.04
N PHE A 454 -31.65 9.09 29.93
CA PHE A 454 -31.55 8.01 28.97
C PHE A 454 -30.19 8.06 28.27
N SER A 455 -29.18 7.47 28.90
CA SER A 455 -28.18 6.72 28.14
C SER A 455 -28.86 5.46 27.57
N ASN A 456 -28.60 5.17 26.30
CA ASN A 456 -29.15 4.08 25.48
C ASN A 456 -30.42 4.40 24.68
N LEU A 457 -30.24 5.01 23.50
CA LEU A 457 -30.97 4.56 22.31
C LEU A 457 -30.15 4.81 21.04
N ASN A 458 -29.70 3.69 20.47
CA ASN A 458 -29.07 3.45 19.17
C ASN A 458 -29.12 4.61 18.15
N LEU A 459 -27.95 5.19 17.87
CA LEU A 459 -27.69 6.02 16.69
C LEU A 459 -27.07 5.23 15.52
N ASP A 460 -27.11 3.89 15.58
CA ASP A 460 -26.70 2.97 14.51
C ASP A 460 -27.88 2.49 13.63
N VAL A 461 -28.86 3.37 13.36
CA VAL A 461 -30.00 3.06 12.47
C VAL A 461 -30.11 4.04 11.29
N TRP A 462 -29.02 4.71 10.93
CA TRP A 462 -28.98 5.63 9.77
C TRP A 462 -27.99 5.23 8.66
N GLN A 463 -27.48 3.99 8.68
CA GLN A 463 -26.62 3.48 7.60
C GLN A 463 -27.27 2.42 6.68
N ASP A 464 -28.46 1.91 7.03
CA ASP A 464 -29.18 0.94 6.19
C ASP A 464 -30.61 1.41 5.90
N LEU A 465 -30.75 2.25 4.87
CA LEU A 465 -32.01 2.37 4.13
C LEU A 465 -31.83 1.73 2.75
N PRO A 466 -32.70 0.79 2.34
CA PRO A 466 -32.70 0.25 0.99
C PRO A 466 -33.04 1.36 -0.02
N PRO A 467 -32.51 1.32 -1.25
CA PRO A 467 -32.94 2.25 -2.28
C PRO A 467 -34.45 2.10 -2.47
N ALA A 468 -35.19 3.18 -2.21
CA ALA A 468 -36.62 3.24 -2.42
C ALA A 468 -36.92 2.89 -3.90
N ARG A 469 -37.51 1.71 -4.13
CA ARG A 469 -38.26 1.45 -5.36
C ARG A 469 -39.54 2.26 -5.30
N GLY A 470 -39.51 3.43 -5.92
CA GLY A 470 -40.68 4.17 -6.34
C GLY A 470 -40.34 4.80 -7.69
N GLU A 471 -40.98 4.30 -8.75
CA GLU A 471 -41.10 5.02 -10.01
C GLU A 471 -41.64 6.42 -9.69
N VAL A 472 -40.78 7.43 -9.73
CA VAL A 472 -41.22 8.80 -9.87
C VAL A 472 -41.27 9.07 -11.36
N ASP A 473 -42.50 8.95 -11.85
CA ASP A 473 -42.97 9.34 -13.17
C ASP A 473 -42.43 10.74 -13.52
N LEU A 474 -41.42 10.81 -14.40
CA LEU A 474 -40.89 12.05 -14.95
C LEU A 474 -41.84 12.58 -16.04
N GLN A 475 -43.06 12.92 -15.65
CA GLN A 475 -43.98 13.74 -16.43
C GLN A 475 -44.65 14.77 -15.53
N ARG A 476 -43.92 15.87 -15.28
CA ARG A 476 -44.42 17.24 -15.02
C ARG A 476 -43.44 18.04 -14.15
N VAL A 477 -42.31 18.45 -14.74
CA VAL A 477 -41.64 19.69 -14.30
C VAL A 477 -41.05 20.39 -15.53
N ASP A 478 -41.89 20.69 -16.52
CA ASP A 478 -41.62 21.77 -17.46
C ASP A 478 -41.98 23.09 -16.78
N LYS A 479 -40.97 23.79 -16.26
CA LYS A 479 -40.88 25.26 -16.11
C LYS A 479 -39.67 25.63 -15.25
N SER A 480 -38.50 25.81 -15.86
CA SER A 480 -37.70 27.04 -15.70
C SER A 480 -36.34 26.94 -16.42
N ARG A 481 -36.15 27.90 -17.34
CA ARG A 481 -34.88 28.40 -17.91
C ARG A 481 -34.00 27.41 -18.69
N SER A 482 -34.37 27.19 -19.95
CA SER A 482 -33.43 26.79 -21.01
C SER A 482 -32.57 27.99 -21.46
N LEU A 483 -31.25 27.79 -21.48
CA LEU A 483 -30.30 28.65 -22.18
C LEU A 483 -30.47 28.41 -23.69
N ASN A 484 -31.04 29.37 -24.40
CA ASN A 484 -31.17 29.29 -25.86
C ASN A 484 -29.80 29.54 -26.51
N VAL A 485 -29.24 28.50 -27.12
CA VAL A 485 -28.10 28.58 -28.04
C VAL A 485 -28.60 29.16 -29.36
N VAL A 486 -28.06 30.31 -29.78
CA VAL A 486 -28.41 30.98 -31.04
C VAL A 486 -27.70 30.27 -32.19
N THR A 487 -28.45 29.65 -33.08
CA THR A 487 -27.94 29.10 -34.36
C THR A 487 -28.21 30.08 -35.52
N SER A 488 -27.52 29.89 -36.64
CA SER A 488 -27.56 30.77 -37.84
C SER A 488 -28.96 30.96 -38.46
N GLN A 489 -29.94 30.13 -38.09
CA GLN A 489 -31.34 30.25 -38.55
C GLN A 489 -32.23 31.10 -37.60
N THR A 490 -31.76 31.42 -36.39
CA THR A 490 -32.50 32.18 -35.35
C THR A 490 -31.91 33.57 -35.06
N ALA A 491 -30.91 34.01 -35.83
CA ALA A 491 -30.27 35.29 -35.65
C ALA A 491 -31.15 36.45 -36.16
N ALA A 492 -31.72 37.25 -35.26
CA ALA A 492 -32.31 38.54 -35.63
C ALA A 492 -31.23 39.63 -35.68
N PRO A 493 -31.24 40.54 -36.68
CA PRO A 493 -30.24 41.60 -36.79
C PRO A 493 -30.40 42.65 -35.67
N PRO A 494 -29.29 43.25 -35.18
CA PRO A 494 -29.34 44.20 -34.08
C PRO A 494 -30.06 45.49 -34.51
N LYS A 495 -31.05 45.92 -33.72
CA LYS A 495 -31.74 47.20 -33.90
C LYS A 495 -30.84 48.33 -33.39
N PHE A 496 -30.17 49.05 -34.30
CA PHE A 496 -29.49 50.29 -33.97
C PHE A 496 -30.52 51.36 -33.53
N ALA A 497 -30.39 51.85 -32.30
CA ALA A 497 -31.13 53.01 -31.85
C ALA A 497 -30.68 54.24 -32.67
N ARG A 498 -31.63 54.82 -33.44
CA ARG A 498 -31.42 56.05 -34.19
C ARG A 498 -31.16 57.21 -33.21
N LYS A 499 -29.90 57.66 -33.12
CA LYS A 499 -29.56 59.00 -32.62
C LYS A 499 -30.26 60.02 -33.50
N ARG A 500 -31.14 60.85 -32.92
CA ARG A 500 -31.68 62.03 -33.59
C ARG A 500 -30.56 63.07 -33.65
N VAL A 501 -30.12 63.40 -34.87
CA VAL A 501 -29.28 64.56 -35.16
C VAL A 501 -30.22 65.77 -35.19
N ALA A 502 -30.03 66.71 -34.27
CA ALA A 502 -30.61 68.05 -34.39
C ALA A 502 -29.73 68.84 -35.35
N TRP A 503 -30.32 69.37 -36.41
CA TRP A 503 -29.69 70.35 -37.29
C TRP A 503 -29.96 71.75 -36.72
N THR A 504 -28.90 72.47 -36.36
CA THR A 504 -28.80 73.94 -36.36
C THR A 504 -27.38 74.32 -36.68
#